data_AF-A0A7J2K8T0-F1
#
_entry.id   AF-A0A7J2K8T0-F1
#
_cell.length_a   1.000
_cell.length_b   1.000
_cell.length_c   1.000
_cell.angle_alpha   90.00
_cell.angle_beta   90.00
_cell.angle_gamma   90.00
#
_symmetry.space_group_name_H-M   'P 1'
#
loop_
_entity.id
_entity.type
_entity.pdbx_description
1 polymer ?
#
loop_
_entity_poly.entity_id
_entity_poly.type
_entity_poly.pdbx_seq_one_letter_code
_entity_poly.pdbx_strand_id
1 'polypeptide(L)'
;MRRRKVKRVKKAAKPKVDLLGKAVVREARKAESLLEFDLGELYSILGAQVKAVQDAVKLARVKVPRRVDKTAFFAQSIGLVTEPLRKSGEEFLKKYWGKVLAKACGWWVKNKEKFAGRRLIANLALALAPAIPARMRAGSILTLIAAILVKQDLDKLCEEKPETPPGVEVEERVEEKVEEVVEKPAEEVETVEEVEEEKPAEEEKPPEEQPSYTF
;
A
#
# COMPACT_ATOMS: atom_id res chain seq x y z
N MET A 1 -16.51 71.39 -13.84
CA MET A 1 -15.56 70.27 -14.07
C MET A 1 -16.33 68.94 -14.17
N ARG A 2 -16.16 68.13 -15.22
CA ARG A 2 -16.84 66.81 -15.35
C ARG A 2 -15.95 65.67 -14.81
N ARG A 3 -16.36 65.02 -13.72
CA ARG A 3 -15.68 63.81 -13.19
C ARG A 3 -15.92 62.61 -14.12
N ARG A 4 -14.88 62.13 -14.81
CA ARG A 4 -14.93 60.87 -15.58
C ARG A 4 -15.08 59.68 -14.59
N LYS A 5 -16.20 58.96 -14.66
CA LYS A 5 -16.36 57.68 -13.94
C LYS A 5 -15.50 56.60 -14.60
N VAL A 6 -14.39 56.22 -13.97
CA VAL A 6 -13.57 55.08 -14.41
C VAL A 6 -14.36 53.79 -14.19
N LYS A 7 -14.73 53.10 -15.27
CA LYS A 7 -15.31 51.75 -15.18
C LYS A 7 -14.27 50.80 -14.60
N ARG A 8 -14.50 50.29 -13.38
CA ARG A 8 -13.71 49.19 -12.82
C ARG A 8 -13.90 47.96 -13.72
N VAL A 9 -12.88 47.63 -14.51
CA VAL A 9 -12.81 46.35 -15.23
C VAL A 9 -12.79 45.24 -14.17
N LYS A 10 -13.81 44.39 -14.17
CA LYS A 10 -13.83 43.20 -13.31
C LYS A 10 -12.67 42.31 -13.73
N LYS A 11 -11.66 42.13 -12.88
CA LYS A 11 -10.57 41.15 -13.13
C LYS A 11 -11.22 39.78 -13.33
N ALA A 12 -11.01 39.19 -14.50
CA ALA A 12 -11.42 37.82 -14.75
C ALA A 12 -10.79 36.89 -13.70
N ALA A 13 -11.57 35.91 -13.23
CA ALA A 13 -11.03 34.89 -12.34
C ALA A 13 -9.89 34.16 -13.08
N LYS A 14 -8.73 34.01 -12.43
CA LYS A 14 -7.62 33.22 -13.00
C LYS A 14 -8.14 31.81 -13.29
N PRO A 15 -7.78 31.20 -14.44
CA PRO A 15 -8.19 29.82 -14.73
C PRO A 15 -7.74 28.90 -13.59
N LYS A 16 -8.63 28.01 -13.15
CA LYS A 16 -8.28 26.99 -12.16
C LYS A 16 -7.16 26.13 -12.78
N VAL A 17 -5.97 26.19 -12.21
CA VAL A 17 -4.84 25.39 -12.67
C VAL A 17 -5.16 23.92 -12.40
N ASP A 18 -5.13 23.08 -13.43
CA ASP A 18 -5.21 21.64 -13.24
C ASP A 18 -3.91 21.14 -12.59
N LEU A 19 -3.94 21.04 -11.26
CA LEU A 19 -2.83 20.53 -10.46
C LEU A 19 -2.68 19.01 -10.61
N LEU A 20 -3.78 18.29 -10.85
CA LEU A 20 -3.75 16.83 -10.95
C LEU A 20 -3.16 16.39 -12.29
N GLY A 21 -3.62 16.96 -13.40
CA GLY A 21 -3.04 16.71 -14.73
C GLY A 21 -1.55 17.03 -14.79
N LYS A 22 -1.12 18.16 -14.20
CA LYS A 22 0.30 18.51 -14.10
C LYS A 22 1.11 17.51 -13.25
N ALA A 23 0.56 17.04 -12.13
CA ALA A 23 1.21 16.04 -11.29
C ALA A 23 1.32 14.69 -12.03
N VAL A 24 0.24 14.22 -12.67
CA VAL A 24 0.22 12.98 -13.44
C VAL A 24 1.23 13.01 -14.59
N VAL A 25 1.28 14.09 -15.39
CA VAL A 25 2.25 14.21 -16.49
C VAL A 25 3.70 14.19 -15.98
N ARG A 26 3.97 14.78 -14.80
CA ARG A 26 5.30 14.76 -14.17
C ARG A 26 5.70 13.37 -13.69
N GLU A 27 4.81 12.65 -13.01
CA GLU A 27 5.13 11.31 -12.48
C GLU A 27 5.08 10.21 -13.56
N ALA A 28 4.32 10.38 -14.65
CA ALA A 28 4.20 9.37 -15.71
C ALA A 28 5.54 9.02 -16.38
N ARG A 29 6.49 9.97 -16.44
CA ARG A 29 7.86 9.69 -16.92
C ARG A 29 8.64 8.76 -15.99
N LYS A 30 8.42 8.85 -14.67
CA LYS A 30 9.03 7.93 -13.71
C LYS A 30 8.32 6.58 -13.68
N ALA A 31 6.99 6.61 -13.80
CA ALA A 31 6.17 5.39 -13.86
C ALA A 31 6.44 4.54 -15.10
N GLU A 32 6.93 5.12 -16.20
CA GLU A 32 7.44 4.41 -17.37
C GLU A 32 8.67 3.54 -17.01
N SER A 33 9.66 4.09 -16.30
CA SER A 33 10.80 3.31 -15.77
C SER A 33 10.43 2.34 -14.65
N LEU A 34 9.25 2.46 -14.03
CA LEU A 34 8.77 1.48 -13.05
C LEU A 34 8.24 0.20 -13.70
N LEU A 35 8.03 0.15 -15.02
CA LEU A 35 7.59 -1.07 -15.70
C LEU A 35 8.62 -2.22 -15.61
N GLU A 36 9.88 -1.91 -15.37
CA GLU A 36 10.99 -2.87 -15.21
C GLU A 36 10.91 -3.62 -13.87
N PHE A 37 10.46 -2.96 -12.80
CA PHE A 37 10.38 -3.48 -11.43
C PHE A 37 9.37 -4.63 -11.30
N ASP A 38 9.55 -5.51 -10.31
CA ASP A 38 8.61 -6.61 -10.07
C ASP A 38 7.27 -6.12 -9.46
N LEU A 39 6.26 -7.00 -9.37
CA LEU A 39 4.96 -6.63 -8.79
C LEU A 39 5.05 -6.30 -7.28
N GLY A 40 5.89 -7.00 -6.52
CA GLY A 40 6.05 -6.80 -5.08
C GLY A 40 6.70 -5.45 -4.75
N GLU A 41 7.68 -5.04 -5.55
CA GLU A 41 8.30 -3.72 -5.54
C GLU A 41 7.28 -2.64 -5.91
N LEU A 42 6.50 -2.84 -6.98
CA LEU A 42 5.43 -1.90 -7.37
C LEU A 42 4.38 -1.71 -6.27
N TYR A 43 3.97 -2.79 -5.59
CA TYR A 43 3.10 -2.72 -4.42
C TYR A 43 3.77 -2.04 -3.21
N SER A 44 5.05 -2.31 -2.98
CA SER A 44 5.83 -1.66 -1.90
C SER A 44 5.93 -0.14 -2.12
N ILE A 45 6.20 0.29 -3.36
CA ILE A 45 6.18 1.70 -3.76
C ILE A 45 4.76 2.26 -3.61
N LEU A 46 3.71 1.52 -3.97
CA LEU A 46 2.33 1.97 -3.84
C LEU A 46 1.94 2.21 -2.38
N GLY A 47 2.28 1.29 -1.48
CA GLY A 47 2.09 1.47 -0.04
C GLY A 47 2.86 2.67 0.50
N ALA A 48 4.11 2.87 0.07
CA ALA A 48 4.89 4.05 0.44
C ALA A 48 4.20 5.36 0.02
N GLN A 49 3.67 5.43 -1.21
CA GLN A 49 2.91 6.59 -1.69
C GLN A 49 1.59 6.78 -0.92
N VAL A 50 0.87 5.69 -0.63
CA VAL A 50 -0.37 5.71 0.15
C VAL A 50 -0.11 6.23 1.57
N LYS A 51 0.91 5.72 2.26
CA LYS A 51 1.32 6.17 3.60
C LYS A 51 1.72 7.64 3.60
N ALA A 52 2.57 8.06 2.66
CA ALA A 52 2.99 9.46 2.53
C ALA A 52 1.81 10.43 2.31
N VAL A 53 0.82 10.06 1.49
CA VAL A 53 -0.39 10.87 1.28
C VAL A 53 -1.28 10.89 2.53
N GLN A 54 -1.45 9.76 3.23
CA GLN A 54 -2.19 9.72 4.49
C GLN A 54 -1.56 10.60 5.56
N ASP A 55 -0.24 10.54 5.72
CA ASP A 55 0.49 11.33 6.72
C ASP A 55 0.46 12.82 6.35
N ALA A 56 0.65 13.19 5.08
CA ALA A 56 0.47 14.57 4.63
C ALA A 56 -0.94 15.11 4.94
N VAL A 57 -1.99 14.29 4.77
CA VAL A 57 -3.38 14.66 5.11
C VAL A 57 -3.59 14.77 6.62
N LYS A 58 -2.91 13.96 7.45
CA LYS A 58 -2.90 14.10 8.92
C LYS A 58 -2.22 15.40 9.33
N LEU A 59 -0.97 15.62 8.89
CA LEU A 59 -0.15 16.79 9.24
C LEU A 59 -0.79 18.11 8.79
N ALA A 60 -1.43 18.15 7.61
CA ALA A 60 -2.15 19.31 7.11
C ALA A 60 -3.34 19.75 7.99
N ARG A 61 -3.81 18.91 8.92
CA ARG A 61 -4.86 19.23 9.90
C ARG A 61 -4.31 19.71 11.24
N VAL A 62 -3.02 19.51 11.52
CA VAL A 62 -2.42 19.84 12.82
C VAL A 62 -2.22 21.35 12.95
N LYS A 63 -2.74 21.92 14.05
CA LYS A 63 -2.57 23.34 14.37
C LYS A 63 -1.22 23.55 15.08
N VAL A 64 -0.18 23.90 14.32
CA VAL A 64 1.13 24.23 14.89
C VAL A 64 1.10 25.64 15.52
N PRO A 65 1.50 25.82 16.80
CA PRO A 65 1.57 27.14 17.44
C PRO A 65 2.57 28.06 16.72
N ARG A 66 2.28 29.37 16.68
CA ARG A 66 3.10 30.37 15.95
C ARG A 66 4.57 30.47 16.42
N ARG A 67 4.87 30.04 17.65
CA ARG A 67 6.21 30.09 18.27
C ARG A 67 7.08 28.85 17.99
N VAL A 68 6.51 27.81 17.36
CA VAL A 68 7.20 26.55 17.07
C VAL A 68 7.66 26.55 15.62
N ASP A 69 8.89 26.09 15.35
CA ASP A 69 9.30 25.82 13.96
C ASP A 69 8.43 24.70 13.39
N LYS A 70 7.66 25.04 12.36
CA LYS A 70 6.77 24.11 11.66
C LYS A 70 7.54 22.98 10.99
N THR A 71 8.75 23.25 10.51
CA THR A 71 9.56 22.26 9.77
C THR A 71 10.03 21.18 10.73
N ALA A 72 10.67 21.57 11.83
CA ALA A 72 11.02 20.66 12.92
C ALA A 72 9.79 19.93 13.48
N PHE A 73 8.69 20.65 13.76
CA PHE A 73 7.47 20.03 14.29
C PHE A 73 6.91 18.94 13.36
N PHE A 74 6.79 19.23 12.06
CA PHE A 74 6.28 18.24 11.11
C PHE A 74 7.24 17.07 10.93
N ALA A 75 8.55 17.29 10.89
CA ALA A 75 9.55 16.23 10.80
C ALA A 75 9.47 15.28 12.01
N GLN A 76 9.42 15.83 13.23
CA GLN A 76 9.28 15.04 14.47
C GLN A 76 7.88 14.42 14.65
N SER A 77 6.89 14.82 13.84
CA SER A 77 5.55 14.22 13.81
C SER A 77 5.43 13.04 12.83
N ILE A 78 6.46 12.72 12.05
CA ILE A 78 6.48 11.55 11.17
C ILE A 78 6.81 10.32 12.01
N GLY A 79 5.79 9.53 12.33
CA GLY A 79 5.96 8.29 13.06
C GLY A 79 6.61 7.18 12.23
N LEU A 80 7.26 6.24 12.93
CA LEU A 80 7.82 5.01 12.36
C LEU A 80 6.74 4.24 11.56
N VAL A 81 7.14 3.65 10.43
CA VAL A 81 6.30 2.72 9.67
C VAL A 81 6.42 1.34 10.32
N THR A 82 5.32 0.86 10.89
CA THR A 82 5.25 -0.42 11.62
C THR A 82 4.73 -1.58 10.78
N GLU A 83 4.16 -1.31 9.62
CA GLU A 83 3.54 -2.31 8.73
C GLU A 83 4.35 -2.44 7.42
N PRO A 84 4.47 -3.66 6.85
CA PRO A 84 5.07 -3.85 5.53
C PRO A 84 4.33 -3.03 4.46
N LEU A 85 5.05 -2.10 3.82
CA LEU A 85 4.47 -1.21 2.81
C LEU A 85 3.86 -2.00 1.64
N ARG A 86 4.41 -3.17 1.31
CA ARG A 86 3.83 -4.09 0.31
C ARG A 86 2.36 -4.41 0.61
N LYS A 87 2.05 -4.97 1.79
CA LYS A 87 0.66 -5.29 2.20
C LYS A 87 -0.25 -4.06 2.14
N SER A 88 0.24 -2.90 2.60
CA SER A 88 -0.52 -1.63 2.53
C SER A 88 -0.86 -1.20 1.09
N GLY A 89 0.04 -1.43 0.13
CA GLY A 89 -0.20 -1.19 -1.29
C GLY A 89 -1.19 -2.17 -1.92
N GLU A 90 -1.04 -3.46 -1.61
CA GLU A 90 -1.93 -4.55 -2.06
C GLU A 90 -3.36 -4.34 -1.56
N GLU A 91 -3.56 -4.11 -0.26
CA GLU A 91 -4.85 -3.79 0.35
C GLU A 91 -5.48 -2.53 -0.23
N PHE A 92 -4.69 -1.48 -0.45
CA PHE A 92 -5.17 -0.24 -1.04
C PHE A 92 -5.72 -0.48 -2.45
N LEU A 93 -5.00 -1.24 -3.29
CA LEU A 93 -5.47 -1.53 -4.63
C LEU A 93 -6.68 -2.48 -4.60
N LYS A 94 -6.64 -3.56 -3.80
CA LYS A 94 -7.73 -4.54 -3.60
C LYS A 94 -9.04 -3.82 -3.23
N LYS A 95 -8.99 -2.87 -2.31
CA LYS A 95 -10.15 -2.06 -1.86
C LYS A 95 -10.83 -1.23 -2.97
N TYR A 96 -10.11 -0.83 -4.00
CA TYR A 96 -10.67 -0.05 -5.12
C TYR A 96 -10.67 -0.81 -6.45
N TRP A 97 -10.26 -2.09 -6.46
CA TRP A 97 -9.91 -2.84 -7.66
C TRP A 97 -11.04 -2.88 -8.69
N GLY A 98 -12.24 -3.35 -8.34
CA GLY A 98 -13.37 -3.38 -9.27
C GLY A 98 -13.73 -2.02 -9.87
N LYS A 99 -13.52 -0.91 -9.13
CA LYS A 99 -13.72 0.46 -9.65
C LYS A 99 -12.58 0.91 -10.56
N VAL A 100 -11.34 0.55 -10.22
CA VAL A 100 -10.14 0.80 -11.03
C VAL A 100 -10.25 0.06 -12.36
N LEU A 101 -10.52 -1.25 -12.33
CA LEU A 101 -10.63 -2.10 -13.50
C LEU A 101 -11.79 -1.68 -14.41
N ALA A 102 -12.98 -1.42 -13.87
CA ALA A 102 -14.10 -0.90 -14.65
C ALA A 102 -13.80 0.44 -15.35
N LYS A 103 -13.01 1.33 -14.73
CA LYS A 103 -12.57 2.58 -15.36
C LYS A 103 -11.43 2.38 -16.37
N ALA A 104 -10.50 1.47 -16.09
CA ALA A 104 -9.44 1.08 -17.01
C ALA A 104 -10.03 0.52 -18.30
N CYS A 105 -10.84 -0.54 -18.22
CA CYS A 105 -11.40 -1.22 -19.39
C CYS A 105 -12.36 -0.34 -20.19
N GLY A 106 -13.23 0.42 -19.52
CA GLY A 106 -14.13 1.38 -20.18
C GLY A 106 -13.40 2.52 -20.91
N TRP A 107 -12.15 2.82 -20.53
CA TRP A 107 -11.28 3.75 -21.23
C TRP A 107 -10.43 3.06 -22.31
N TRP A 108 -9.91 1.87 -22.03
CA TRP A 108 -8.99 1.10 -22.87
C TRP A 108 -9.60 0.75 -24.24
N VAL A 109 -10.82 0.21 -24.25
CA VAL A 109 -11.58 -0.12 -25.48
C VAL A 109 -11.69 1.06 -26.45
N LYS A 110 -11.64 2.30 -25.95
CA LYS A 110 -11.79 3.52 -26.76
C LYS A 110 -10.46 4.17 -27.14
N ASN A 111 -9.33 3.73 -26.58
CA ASN A 111 -8.07 4.48 -26.60
C ASN A 111 -6.79 3.64 -26.76
N LYS A 112 -6.86 2.30 -26.79
CA LYS A 112 -5.66 1.44 -26.78
C LYS A 112 -4.65 1.72 -27.89
N GLU A 113 -5.13 2.00 -29.10
CA GLU A 113 -4.30 2.34 -30.26
C GLU A 113 -3.81 3.81 -30.30
N LYS A 114 -4.32 4.69 -29.41
CA LYS A 114 -4.07 6.14 -29.48
C LYS A 114 -2.86 6.61 -28.69
N PHE A 115 -2.36 5.80 -27.75
CA PHE A 115 -1.33 6.21 -26.81
C PHE A 115 -0.35 5.07 -26.49
N ALA A 116 0.93 5.40 -26.38
CA ALA A 116 1.99 4.47 -25.98
C ALA A 116 2.90 5.08 -24.90
N GLY A 117 3.64 4.24 -24.17
CA GLY A 117 4.60 4.63 -23.13
C GLY A 117 4.02 5.59 -22.08
N ARG A 118 4.79 6.59 -21.68
CA ARG A 118 4.39 7.66 -20.74
C ARG A 118 3.06 8.32 -21.07
N ARG A 119 2.67 8.42 -22.35
CA ARG A 119 1.39 9.03 -22.75
C ARG A 119 0.22 8.09 -22.43
N LEU A 120 0.40 6.78 -22.59
CA LEU A 120 -0.59 5.79 -22.15
C LEU A 120 -0.77 5.88 -20.63
N ILE A 121 0.32 5.77 -19.87
CA ILE A 121 0.30 5.84 -18.40
C ILE A 121 -0.37 7.13 -17.90
N ALA A 122 -0.01 8.29 -18.47
CA ALA A 122 -0.59 9.58 -18.05
C ALA A 122 -2.10 9.67 -18.33
N ASN A 123 -2.58 9.26 -19.50
CA ASN A 123 -4.01 9.35 -19.83
C ASN A 123 -4.84 8.30 -19.08
N LEU A 124 -4.31 7.08 -18.92
CA LEU A 124 -4.93 6.04 -18.09
C LEU A 124 -5.03 6.49 -16.63
N ALA A 125 -3.97 7.04 -16.04
CA ALA A 125 -3.98 7.58 -14.68
C ALA A 125 -5.07 8.65 -14.46
N LEU A 126 -5.33 9.52 -15.45
CA LEU A 126 -6.42 10.48 -15.40
C LEU A 126 -7.80 9.80 -15.51
N ALA A 127 -7.95 8.78 -16.36
CA ALA A 127 -9.16 7.98 -16.47
C ALA A 127 -9.49 7.19 -15.19
N LEU A 128 -8.46 6.78 -14.44
CA LEU A 128 -8.56 6.11 -13.14
C LEU A 128 -8.90 7.05 -11.98
N ALA A 129 -8.64 8.36 -12.10
CA ALA A 129 -8.86 9.32 -11.02
C ALA A 129 -10.24 9.23 -10.33
N PRO A 130 -11.37 9.02 -11.03
CA PRO A 130 -12.69 8.85 -10.40
C PRO A 130 -12.83 7.62 -9.51
N ALA A 131 -12.07 6.54 -9.74
CA ALA A 131 -12.12 5.32 -8.94
C ALA A 131 -11.54 5.50 -7.53
N ILE A 132 -10.54 6.38 -7.41
CA ILE A 132 -9.84 6.67 -6.15
C ILE A 132 -10.54 7.82 -5.39
N PRO A 133 -10.64 7.77 -4.04
CA PRO A 133 -11.22 8.87 -3.25
C PRO A 133 -10.42 10.17 -3.42
N ALA A 134 -11.11 11.32 -3.49
CA ALA A 134 -10.49 12.62 -3.79
C ALA A 134 -9.27 12.97 -2.89
N ARG A 135 -9.32 12.63 -1.60
CA ARG A 135 -8.22 12.82 -0.64
C ARG A 135 -6.95 12.00 -0.92
N MET A 136 -7.06 10.94 -1.73
CA MET A 136 -5.97 10.04 -2.13
C MET A 136 -5.57 10.20 -3.61
N ARG A 137 -6.16 11.16 -4.36
CA ARG A 137 -5.84 11.42 -5.77
C ARG A 137 -4.51 12.17 -5.91
N ALA A 138 -3.41 11.50 -5.57
CA ALA A 138 -2.07 11.94 -5.89
C ALA A 138 -1.69 11.50 -7.31
N GLY A 139 -0.91 12.33 -8.02
CA GLY A 139 -0.40 11.97 -9.34
C GLY A 139 0.40 10.67 -9.31
N SER A 140 1.27 10.50 -8.31
CA SER A 140 2.11 9.30 -8.12
C SER A 140 1.29 8.02 -7.95
N ILE A 141 0.25 8.03 -7.10
CA ILE A 141 -0.65 6.88 -6.88
C ILE A 141 -1.34 6.51 -8.20
N LEU A 142 -1.90 7.49 -8.92
CA LEU A 142 -2.63 7.21 -10.17
C LEU A 142 -1.71 6.71 -11.29
N THR A 143 -0.51 7.27 -11.45
CA THR A 143 0.47 6.80 -12.45
C THR A 143 1.04 5.44 -12.12
N LEU A 144 1.18 5.11 -10.83
CA LEU A 144 1.68 3.80 -10.40
C LEU A 144 0.65 2.70 -10.61
N ILE A 145 -0.63 2.94 -10.27
CA ILE A 145 -1.72 2.01 -10.58
C ILE A 145 -1.83 1.83 -12.11
N ALA A 146 -1.72 2.90 -12.90
CA ALA A 146 -1.68 2.80 -14.35
C ALA A 146 -0.48 1.98 -14.87
N ALA A 147 0.71 2.11 -14.26
CA ALA A 147 1.88 1.29 -14.62
C ALA A 147 1.70 -0.19 -14.26
N ILE A 148 1.13 -0.51 -13.09
CA ILE A 148 0.80 -1.89 -12.69
C ILE A 148 -0.15 -2.53 -13.72
N LEU A 149 -1.21 -1.83 -14.12
CA LEU A 149 -2.15 -2.31 -15.15
C LEU A 149 -1.48 -2.52 -16.51
N VAL A 150 -0.60 -1.60 -16.94
CA VAL A 150 0.14 -1.72 -18.21
C VAL A 150 1.13 -2.90 -18.17
N LYS A 151 1.83 -3.11 -17.06
CA LYS A 151 2.76 -4.25 -16.88
C LYS A 151 2.03 -5.60 -16.89
N GLN A 152 0.77 -5.63 -16.48
CA GLN A 152 -0.05 -6.84 -16.38
C GLN A 152 -0.97 -7.08 -17.58
N ASP A 153 -0.72 -6.36 -18.68
CA ASP A 153 -1.45 -6.45 -19.94
C ASP A 153 -2.96 -6.11 -19.80
N LEU A 154 -3.28 -4.87 -20.17
CA LEU A 154 -4.65 -4.33 -20.11
C LEU A 154 -5.65 -5.08 -20.98
N ASP A 155 -5.22 -5.73 -22.07
CA ASP A 155 -6.16 -6.54 -22.87
C ASP A 155 -6.60 -7.77 -22.06
N LYS A 156 -5.66 -8.55 -21.50
CA LYS A 156 -5.94 -9.72 -20.65
C LYS A 156 -6.78 -9.39 -19.42
N LEU A 157 -6.38 -8.36 -18.66
CA LEU A 157 -7.12 -7.92 -17.47
C LEU A 157 -8.57 -7.52 -17.77
N CYS A 158 -8.84 -7.02 -18.97
CA CYS A 158 -10.19 -6.59 -19.38
C CYS A 158 -11.03 -7.71 -20.01
N GLU A 159 -10.40 -8.80 -20.45
CA GLU A 159 -11.06 -10.04 -20.88
C GLU A 159 -11.42 -10.89 -19.65
N GLU A 160 -10.43 -11.24 -18.83
CA GLU A 160 -10.57 -12.10 -17.64
C GLU A 160 -11.39 -11.45 -16.52
N LYS A 161 -11.24 -10.12 -16.34
CA LYS A 161 -11.87 -9.32 -15.27
C LYS A 161 -11.70 -9.91 -13.86
N PRO A 162 -10.46 -10.19 -13.41
CA PRO A 162 -10.21 -10.84 -12.13
C PRO A 162 -10.80 -10.03 -10.95
N GLU A 163 -11.33 -10.73 -9.95
CA GLU A 163 -11.94 -10.11 -8.77
C GLU A 163 -10.92 -9.43 -7.85
N THR A 164 -9.65 -9.86 -7.91
CA THR A 164 -8.53 -9.34 -7.14
C THR A 164 -7.44 -8.74 -8.04
N PRO A 165 -6.65 -7.79 -7.52
CA PRO A 165 -5.49 -7.27 -8.23
C PRO A 165 -4.40 -8.34 -8.40
N PRO A 166 -3.64 -8.29 -9.50
CA PRO A 166 -2.67 -9.33 -9.85
C PRO A 166 -1.54 -9.45 -8.83
N GLY A 167 -1.15 -10.69 -8.50
CA GLY A 167 -0.09 -10.98 -7.53
C GLY A 167 -0.47 -10.76 -6.06
N VAL A 168 -1.76 -10.52 -5.76
CA VAL A 168 -2.28 -10.45 -4.39
C VAL A 168 -3.04 -11.74 -4.09
N GLU A 169 -2.44 -12.58 -3.26
CA GLU A 169 -3.07 -13.81 -2.79
C GLU A 169 -4.35 -13.47 -2.00
N VAL A 170 -5.37 -14.31 -2.19
CA VAL A 170 -6.52 -14.30 -1.29
C VAL A 170 -6.08 -15.08 -0.06
N GLU A 171 -5.78 -14.37 1.04
CA GLU A 171 -5.93 -14.96 2.37
C GLU A 171 -7.42 -15.35 2.50
N GLU A 172 -7.78 -16.53 2.00
CA GLU A 172 -9.04 -17.18 2.32
C GLU A 172 -9.05 -17.32 3.83
N ARG A 173 -10.08 -16.76 4.46
CA ARG A 173 -10.28 -17.00 5.88
C ARG A 173 -10.56 -18.48 6.04
N VAL A 174 -9.66 -19.17 6.74
CA VAL A 174 -9.95 -20.49 7.33
C VAL A 174 -10.95 -20.28 8.48
N GLU A 175 -12.19 -19.96 8.13
CA GLU A 175 -13.38 -20.16 8.95
C GLU A 175 -13.93 -21.58 8.66
N GLU A 176 -13.04 -22.58 8.61
CA GLU A 176 -13.45 -23.97 8.43
C GLU A 176 -13.78 -24.61 9.79
N LYS A 177 -15.09 -24.74 10.03
CA LYS A 177 -15.74 -25.76 10.88
C LYS A 177 -15.16 -25.95 12.29
N VAL A 178 -15.69 -25.16 13.22
CA VAL A 178 -15.97 -25.67 14.58
C VAL A 178 -17.39 -26.22 14.59
N GLU A 179 -17.62 -27.29 13.83
CA GLU A 179 -18.85 -28.08 13.91
C GLU A 179 -18.48 -29.57 14.06
N GLU A 180 -19.08 -30.18 15.08
CA GLU A 180 -19.33 -31.63 15.18
C GLU A 180 -18.14 -32.59 15.33
N VAL A 181 -17.54 -32.58 16.53
CA VAL A 181 -17.33 -33.86 17.26
C VAL A 181 -17.93 -33.72 18.66
N VAL A 182 -19.21 -34.07 18.78
CA VAL A 182 -19.85 -34.36 20.07
C VAL A 182 -19.72 -35.86 20.30
N GLU A 183 -18.69 -36.29 21.03
CA GLU A 183 -18.71 -37.59 21.69
C GLU A 183 -18.97 -37.39 23.19
N LYS A 184 -19.98 -38.10 23.69
CA LYS A 184 -20.38 -38.10 25.10
C LYS A 184 -19.64 -39.21 25.87
N PRO A 185 -19.57 -39.13 27.21
CA PRO A 185 -18.59 -39.86 27.99
C PRO A 185 -19.06 -41.26 28.46
N ALA A 186 -18.06 -42.10 28.72
CA ALA A 186 -18.09 -43.36 29.49
C ALA A 186 -16.62 -43.70 29.82
N GLU A 187 -16.21 -44.29 30.95
CA GLU A 187 -16.84 -44.57 32.25
C GLU A 187 -15.67 -44.82 33.24
N GLU A 188 -15.86 -44.73 34.56
CA GLU A 188 -14.79 -44.88 35.56
C GLU A 188 -14.39 -46.35 35.78
N VAL A 189 -13.09 -46.68 35.93
CA VAL A 189 -12.59 -47.68 36.92
C VAL A 189 -11.14 -47.38 37.35
N GLU A 190 -10.85 -47.49 38.64
CA GLU A 190 -9.52 -47.43 39.26
C GLU A 190 -8.67 -48.71 39.04
N THR A 191 -7.34 -48.64 39.23
CA THR A 191 -6.55 -49.57 40.09
C THR A 191 -5.09 -49.09 40.26
N VAL A 192 -4.36 -49.69 41.21
CA VAL A 192 -3.26 -49.08 42.01
C VAL A 192 -1.91 -49.84 41.86
N GLU A 193 -0.83 -49.26 42.44
CA GLU A 193 0.51 -49.80 42.85
C GLU A 193 1.68 -49.08 42.13
N GLU A 194 2.57 -48.31 42.81
CA GLU A 194 3.70 -48.70 43.70
C GLU A 194 4.85 -49.44 42.94
N VAL A 195 6.18 -49.22 43.12
CA VAL A 195 7.01 -48.47 44.11
C VAL A 195 8.50 -48.34 43.61
N GLU A 196 9.35 -47.51 44.27
CA GLU A 196 10.87 -47.45 44.30
C GLU A 196 11.69 -47.28 42.98
N GLU A 197 12.64 -46.33 42.86
CA GLU A 197 14.05 -46.23 43.35
C GLU A 197 15.09 -47.22 42.72
N GLU A 198 16.03 -46.73 41.91
CA GLU A 198 17.49 -46.65 42.24
C GLU A 198 18.40 -46.12 41.08
N LYS A 199 19.39 -45.31 41.49
CA LYS A 199 20.76 -45.02 40.97
C LYS A 199 21.16 -45.23 39.49
N PRO A 200 21.83 -44.23 38.85
CA PRO A 200 22.89 -44.46 37.88
C PRO A 200 24.25 -44.69 38.57
N ALA A 201 25.13 -45.50 37.97
CA ALA A 201 26.49 -45.74 38.45
C ALA A 201 27.53 -44.80 37.80
N GLU A 202 28.62 -44.54 38.52
CA GLU A 202 29.90 -43.96 38.04
C GLU A 202 30.52 -44.91 36.98
N GLU A 203 31.45 -44.55 36.09
CA GLU A 203 32.75 -43.85 36.16
C GLU A 203 33.02 -43.23 34.76
N GLU A 204 33.97 -42.33 34.47
CA GLU A 204 35.33 -42.11 35.01
C GLU A 204 35.81 -40.67 34.69
N LYS A 205 36.75 -40.14 35.48
CA LYS A 205 37.39 -38.80 35.36
C LYS A 205 38.71 -38.79 36.16
N PRO A 206 39.59 -37.75 36.06
CA PRO A 206 39.78 -36.78 34.99
C PRO A 206 41.19 -37.00 34.36
N PRO A 207 42.36 -36.47 34.82
CA PRO A 207 42.74 -35.11 35.28
C PRO A 207 43.23 -34.25 34.06
N GLU A 208 43.91 -33.10 34.14
CA GLU A 208 44.34 -32.23 35.24
C GLU A 208 44.34 -30.73 34.80
N GLU A 209 44.72 -29.82 35.68
CA GLU A 209 44.36 -28.40 35.64
C GLU A 209 45.43 -27.39 35.15
N GLN A 210 44.95 -26.31 34.49
CA GLN A 210 45.40 -24.90 34.67
C GLN A 210 46.85 -24.49 34.26
N PRO A 211 47.23 -23.19 34.37
CA PRO A 211 46.56 -21.96 33.90
C PRO A 211 47.50 -21.14 32.98
N SER A 212 47.11 -20.05 32.31
CA SER A 212 46.94 -18.71 32.89
C SER A 212 46.94 -17.64 31.78
N TYR A 213 46.44 -16.44 32.10
CA TYR A 213 46.34 -15.29 31.19
C TYR A 213 47.40 -14.24 31.57
N THR A 214 48.11 -13.65 30.60
CA THR A 214 48.87 -12.39 30.82
C THR A 214 49.08 -11.61 29.52
N PHE A 215 48.76 -10.31 29.60
CA PHE A 215 49.08 -9.17 28.71
C PHE A 215 48.67 -9.25 27.22
#